data_AF-A0A2G8LIG6-F1
#
_entry.id   AF-A0A2G8LIG6-F1
#
_cell.length_a   1.000
_cell.length_b   1.000
_cell.length_c   1.000
_cell.angle_alpha   90.00
_cell.angle_beta   90.00
_cell.angle_gamma   90.00
#
_symmetry.space_group_name_H-M   'P 1'
#
loop_
_entity.id
_entity.type
_entity.pdbx_description
1 polymer ?
#
loop_
_entity_poly.entity_id
_entity_poly.type
_entity_poly.pdbx_seq_one_letter_code
_entity_poly.pdbx_strand_id
1 'polypeptide(L)'
;MWLLGYQYDSEGVIEKQDKYLKRMSGFTRLYAAILVSSPPPGCGQISPFGRERAWQWLSRLLNLEPQPDITATMLFDFLEVCGFALIETYNKQFFKLLEVLIHGYFPKIEAVTPKGSGGPVMRLKSYLQQTREQFIRFLQLVSTRLGLLVGFHTTDQQGGKRNFLQEFNRCSFPTSSWTL
;
A
#
# COMPACT_ATOMS: atom_id res chain seq x y z
N MET A 1 26.07 -10.45 12.26
CA MET A 1 26.01 -10.19 10.79
C MET A 1 24.81 -10.94 10.20
N TRP A 2 23.58 -10.48 10.48
CA TRP A 2 22.30 -11.03 9.98
C TRP A 2 21.29 -9.90 9.67
N LEU A 3 21.75 -8.72 9.26
CA LEU A 3 20.90 -7.52 9.26
C LEU A 3 19.83 -7.46 8.15
N LEU A 4 20.03 -8.15 7.02
CA LEU A 4 19.14 -8.03 5.84
C LEU A 4 18.30 -9.29 5.57
N GLY A 5 18.48 -10.35 6.37
CA GLY A 5 17.71 -11.59 6.26
C GLY A 5 18.05 -12.47 5.06
N TYR A 6 19.19 -12.29 4.39
CA TYR A 6 19.71 -13.23 3.39
C TYR A 6 20.14 -14.53 4.06
N GLN A 7 19.93 -15.64 3.36
CA GLN A 7 20.45 -16.94 3.77
C GLN A 7 21.80 -17.20 3.10
N TYR A 8 22.62 -18.01 3.77
CA TYR A 8 23.87 -18.54 3.24
C TYR A 8 23.72 -20.06 3.13
N ASP A 9 24.28 -20.65 2.09
CA ASP A 9 24.36 -22.10 1.99
C ASP A 9 25.48 -22.67 2.88
N SER A 10 25.64 -24.00 2.86
CA SER A 10 26.69 -24.71 3.60
C SER A 10 28.11 -24.33 3.17
N GLU A 11 28.26 -23.73 2.00
CA GLU A 11 29.55 -23.27 1.44
C GLU A 11 29.78 -21.77 1.71
N GLY A 12 28.85 -21.09 2.39
CA GLY A 12 28.93 -19.67 2.72
C GLY A 12 28.56 -18.75 1.55
N VAL A 13 27.98 -19.27 0.46
CA VAL A 13 27.52 -18.48 -0.68
C VAL A 13 26.19 -17.83 -0.33
N ILE A 14 26.07 -16.54 -0.65
CA ILE A 14 24.85 -15.76 -0.41
C ILE A 14 23.71 -16.22 -1.34
N GLU A 15 22.51 -16.30 -0.78
CA GLU A 15 21.29 -16.56 -1.52
C GLU A 15 21.10 -15.57 -2.69
N LYS A 16 20.78 -16.10 -3.88
CA LYS A 16 20.47 -15.29 -5.07
C LYS A 16 19.27 -14.36 -4.82
N GLN A 17 19.32 -13.17 -5.40
CA GLN A 17 18.31 -12.13 -5.22
C GLN A 17 16.88 -12.60 -5.50
N ASP A 18 16.64 -13.31 -6.60
CA ASP A 18 15.30 -13.81 -6.94
C ASP A 18 14.75 -14.80 -5.91
N LYS A 19 15.62 -15.66 -5.37
CA LYS A 19 15.25 -16.65 -4.36
C LYS A 19 14.92 -15.96 -3.03
N TYR A 20 15.75 -14.98 -2.65
CA TYR A 20 15.50 -14.12 -1.51
C TYR A 20 14.17 -13.36 -1.63
N LEU A 21 13.92 -12.68 -2.75
CA LEU A 21 12.69 -11.93 -3.00
C LEU A 21 11.46 -12.83 -2.97
N LYS A 22 11.54 -14.03 -3.56
CA LYS A 22 10.45 -15.01 -3.53
C LYS A 22 10.13 -15.46 -2.09
N ARG A 23 11.16 -15.67 -1.27
CA ARG A 23 10.99 -16.02 0.15
C ARG A 23 10.38 -14.87 0.95
N MET A 24 10.90 -13.65 0.80
CA MET A 24 10.37 -12.47 1.49
C MET A 24 8.95 -12.12 1.04
N SER A 25 8.62 -12.35 -0.23
CA SER A 25 7.27 -12.21 -0.79
C SER A 25 6.27 -13.12 -0.07
N GLY A 26 6.64 -14.40 0.10
CA GLY A 26 5.83 -15.36 0.86
C GLY A 26 5.62 -14.94 2.31
N PHE A 27 6.67 -14.49 3.00
CA PHE A 27 6.56 -14.00 4.37
C PHE A 27 5.67 -12.77 4.49
N THR A 28 5.79 -11.82 3.55
CA THR A 28 4.99 -10.60 3.55
C THR A 28 3.51 -10.89 3.31
N ARG A 29 3.18 -11.76 2.34
CA ARG A 29 1.78 -12.18 2.11
C ARG A 29 1.20 -12.93 3.30
N LEU A 30 1.97 -13.83 3.91
CA LEU A 30 1.53 -14.55 5.11
C LEU A 30 1.27 -13.59 6.28
N TYR A 31 2.19 -12.68 6.52
CA TYR A 31 2.03 -11.66 7.57
C TYR A 31 0.80 -10.79 7.31
N ALA A 32 0.65 -10.29 6.08
CA ALA A 32 -0.51 -9.53 5.63
C ALA A 32 -1.83 -10.29 5.87
N ALA A 33 -1.89 -11.58 5.51
CA ALA A 33 -3.06 -12.43 5.69
C ALA A 33 -3.43 -12.59 7.16
N ILE A 34 -2.44 -12.77 8.05
CA ILE A 34 -2.66 -12.85 9.49
C ILE A 34 -3.27 -11.55 10.04
N LEU A 35 -2.82 -10.38 9.56
CA LEU A 35 -3.31 -9.08 10.03
C LEU A 35 -4.77 -8.78 9.65
N VAL A 36 -5.26 -9.37 8.55
CA VAL A 36 -6.63 -9.11 8.05
C VAL A 36 -7.60 -10.25 8.31
N SER A 37 -7.08 -11.40 8.74
CA SER A 37 -7.88 -12.54 9.14
C SER A 37 -8.66 -12.23 10.43
N SER A 38 -9.96 -12.52 10.37
CA SER A 38 -10.84 -12.48 11.54
C SER A 38 -10.95 -13.89 12.10
N PRO A 39 -11.01 -14.03 13.43
CA PRO A 39 -11.14 -15.33 14.03
C PRO A 39 -12.57 -15.87 13.78
N PRO A 40 -12.79 -17.20 13.82
CA PRO A 40 -14.07 -17.79 13.42
C PRO A 40 -15.27 -17.23 14.19
N PRO A 41 -16.46 -17.13 13.58
CA PRO A 41 -17.65 -16.69 14.29
C PRO A 41 -17.89 -17.55 15.54
N GLY A 42 -18.04 -16.92 16.71
CA GLY A 42 -18.32 -17.61 17.98
C GLY A 42 -17.13 -17.76 18.92
N CYS A 43 -15.88 -17.52 18.49
CA CYS A 43 -14.80 -17.27 19.43
C CYS A 43 -14.89 -15.81 19.89
N GLY A 44 -15.29 -15.55 21.13
CA GLY A 44 -15.37 -14.19 21.70
C GLY A 44 -14.02 -13.46 21.85
N GLN A 45 -13.01 -13.85 21.07
CA GLN A 45 -11.67 -13.28 21.07
C GLN A 45 -11.56 -12.20 20.00
N ILE A 46 -11.13 -11.01 20.41
CA ILE A 46 -10.67 -9.96 19.49
C ILE A 46 -9.38 -10.46 18.85
N SER A 47 -9.24 -10.34 17.52
CA SER A 47 -7.99 -10.73 16.85
C SER A 47 -6.80 -10.00 17.49
N PRO A 48 -5.77 -10.71 17.99
CA PRO A 48 -4.58 -10.08 18.57
C PRO A 48 -3.79 -9.25 17.54
N PHE A 49 -4.03 -9.52 16.24
CA PHE A 49 -3.42 -8.86 15.11
C PHE A 49 -4.52 -8.16 14.30
N GLY A 50 -4.82 -6.91 14.67
CA GLY A 50 -5.83 -6.10 14.00
C GLY A 50 -5.30 -5.39 12.75
N ARG A 51 -6.24 -4.93 11.92
CA ARG A 51 -5.99 -4.14 10.69
C ARG A 51 -5.21 -2.85 10.95
N GLU A 52 -5.22 -2.36 12.19
CA GLU A 52 -4.36 -1.25 12.64
C GLU A 52 -2.88 -1.53 12.48
N ARG A 53 -2.43 -2.76 12.73
CA ARG A 53 -1.03 -3.13 12.52
C ARG A 53 -0.67 -3.10 11.04
N ALA A 54 -1.63 -3.41 10.15
CA ALA A 54 -1.42 -3.33 8.72
C ALA A 54 -1.28 -1.87 8.26
N TRP A 55 -2.11 -0.97 8.80
CA TRP A 55 -1.96 0.47 8.59
C TRP A 55 -0.62 1.00 9.10
N GLN A 56 -0.22 0.60 10.32
CA GLN A 56 1.06 0.98 10.89
C GLN A 56 2.25 0.46 10.07
N TRP A 57 2.19 -0.79 9.60
CA TRP A 57 3.24 -1.35 8.75
C TRP A 57 3.39 -0.54 7.46
N LEU A 58 2.28 -0.23 6.80
CA LEU A 58 2.28 0.52 5.56
C LEU A 58 2.78 1.95 5.75
N SER A 59 2.27 2.66 6.75
CA SER A 59 2.72 4.03 7.06
C SER A 59 4.20 4.09 7.47
N ARG A 60 4.69 3.13 8.26
CA ARG A 60 6.12 3.03 8.60
C ARG A 60 6.97 2.76 7.36
N LEU A 61 6.55 1.85 6.48
CA LEU A 61 7.27 1.55 5.25
C LEU A 61 7.39 2.79 4.35
N LEU A 62 6.33 3.59 4.22
CA LEU A 62 6.34 4.83 3.42
C LEU A 62 7.20 5.95 4.04
N ASN A 63 7.56 5.85 5.32
CA ASN A 63 8.45 6.79 6.01
C ASN A 63 9.94 6.38 5.92
N LEU A 64 10.25 5.18 5.43
CA LEU A 64 11.62 4.73 5.19
C LEU A 64 12.08 5.14 3.79
N GLU A 65 13.38 5.10 3.52
CA GLU A 65 13.86 5.26 2.13
C GLU A 65 13.73 3.92 1.38
N PRO A 66 13.22 3.92 0.12
CA PRO A 66 12.99 2.69 -0.62
C PRO A 66 14.31 2.04 -1.01
N GLN A 67 14.31 0.71 -1.00
CA GLN A 67 15.42 -0.12 -1.44
C GLN A 67 15.07 -0.78 -2.79
N PRO A 68 16.06 -0.94 -3.69
CA PRO A 68 15.84 -1.54 -5.00
C PRO A 68 15.27 -2.96 -4.86
N ASP A 69 14.35 -3.30 -5.76
CA ASP A 69 13.62 -4.57 -5.88
C ASP A 69 12.70 -4.94 -4.70
N ILE A 70 13.24 -4.98 -3.47
CA ILE A 70 12.53 -5.47 -2.30
C ILE A 70 11.35 -4.57 -1.93
N THR A 71 11.51 -3.24 -1.90
CA THR A 71 10.45 -2.34 -1.46
C THR A 71 9.23 -2.41 -2.38
N ALA A 72 9.45 -2.41 -3.70
CA ALA A 72 8.36 -2.53 -4.68
C ALA A 72 7.66 -3.89 -4.55
N THR A 73 8.42 -4.96 -4.37
CA THR A 73 7.89 -6.32 -4.21
C THR A 73 7.03 -6.45 -2.96
N MET A 74 7.57 -6.08 -1.79
CA MET A 74 6.86 -6.21 -0.52
C MET A 74 5.61 -5.31 -0.48
N LEU A 75 5.70 -4.10 -1.04
CA LEU A 75 4.57 -3.18 -1.08
C LEU A 75 3.42 -3.71 -1.95
N PHE A 76 3.74 -4.25 -3.13
CA PHE A 76 2.75 -4.90 -3.99
C PHE A 76 2.12 -6.11 -3.28
N ASP A 77 2.93 -7.04 -2.76
CA ASP A 77 2.46 -8.26 -2.11
C ASP A 77 1.58 -7.97 -0.89
N PHE A 78 1.93 -6.94 -0.12
CA PHE A 78 1.17 -6.54 1.05
C PHE A 78 -0.17 -5.90 0.67
N LEU A 79 -0.17 -4.99 -0.31
CA LEU A 79 -1.40 -4.33 -0.78
C LEU A 79 -2.35 -5.32 -1.47
N GLU A 80 -1.81 -6.29 -2.21
CA GLU A 80 -2.59 -7.36 -2.85
C GLU A 80 -3.43 -8.13 -1.82
N VAL A 81 -2.88 -8.39 -0.63
CA VAL A 81 -3.56 -9.16 0.43
C VAL A 81 -4.41 -8.27 1.34
N CYS A 82 -3.87 -7.13 1.80
CA CYS A 82 -4.54 -6.28 2.80
C CYS A 82 -5.40 -5.17 2.21
N GLY A 83 -5.24 -4.83 0.93
CA GLY A 83 -5.79 -3.60 0.34
C GLY A 83 -7.30 -3.48 0.51
N PHE A 84 -8.04 -4.56 0.25
CA PHE A 84 -9.50 -4.58 0.43
C PHE A 84 -9.90 -4.34 1.89
N ALA A 85 -9.31 -5.07 2.84
CA ALA A 85 -9.63 -4.93 4.26
C ALA A 85 -9.28 -3.53 4.81
N LEU A 86 -8.23 -2.90 4.30
CA LEU A 86 -7.86 -1.52 4.66
C LEU A 86 -8.82 -0.49 4.07
N ILE A 87 -9.33 -0.71 2.85
CA ILE A 87 -10.39 0.12 2.26
C ILE A 87 -11.67 0.04 3.10
N GLU A 88 -12.09 -1.16 3.50
CA GLU A 88 -13.28 -1.34 4.34
C GLU A 88 -13.16 -0.64 5.69
N THR A 89 -11.96 -0.64 6.28
CA THR A 89 -11.74 -0.13 7.63
C THR A 89 -11.48 1.38 7.66
N TYR A 90 -10.70 1.92 6.73
CA TYR A 90 -10.24 3.31 6.73
C TYR A 90 -10.82 4.17 5.60
N ASN A 91 -11.43 3.55 4.59
CA ASN A 91 -12.15 4.18 3.48
C ASN A 91 -11.35 5.36 2.90
N LYS A 92 -11.90 6.59 2.98
CA LYS A 92 -11.27 7.82 2.47
C LYS A 92 -9.82 8.01 2.93
N GLN A 93 -9.46 7.62 4.15
CA GLN A 93 -8.10 7.83 4.66
C GLN A 93 -7.10 6.90 3.97
N PHE A 94 -7.49 5.68 3.63
CA PHE A 94 -6.64 4.78 2.85
C PHE A 94 -6.36 5.33 1.46
N PHE A 95 -7.35 5.98 0.83
CA PHE A 95 -7.13 6.64 -0.46
C PHE A 95 -6.15 7.82 -0.36
N LYS A 96 -6.15 8.60 0.73
CA LYS A 96 -5.09 9.61 0.95
C LYS A 96 -3.72 8.98 0.95
N LEU A 97 -3.58 7.87 1.67
CA LEU A 97 -2.33 7.15 1.78
C LEU A 97 -1.89 6.60 0.40
N LEU A 98 -2.83 6.06 -0.39
CA LEU A 98 -2.54 5.63 -1.77
C LEU A 98 -2.10 6.79 -2.66
N GLU A 99 -2.70 7.98 -2.55
CA GLU A 99 -2.25 9.16 -3.31
C GLU A 99 -0.84 9.61 -2.88
N VAL A 100 -0.52 9.55 -1.58
CA VAL A 100 0.84 9.80 -1.07
C VAL A 100 1.83 8.77 -1.62
N LEU A 101 1.43 7.49 -1.67
CA LEU A 101 2.24 6.45 -2.27
C LEU A 101 2.46 6.71 -3.77
N ILE A 102 1.41 6.98 -4.54
CA ILE A 102 1.48 7.18 -5.99
C ILE A 102 2.28 8.43 -6.37
N HIS A 103 2.03 9.55 -5.72
CA HIS A 103 2.60 10.84 -6.11
C HIS A 103 3.87 11.22 -5.35
N GLY A 104 4.06 10.70 -4.13
CA GLY A 104 5.21 11.02 -3.28
C GLY A 104 6.26 9.91 -3.25
N TYR A 105 5.84 8.68 -2.93
CA TYR A 105 6.77 7.60 -2.63
C TYR A 105 7.20 6.79 -3.85
N PHE A 106 6.29 6.54 -4.79
CA PHE A 106 6.55 5.77 -6.01
C PHE A 106 7.65 6.38 -6.89
N PRO A 107 7.74 7.72 -7.10
CA PRO A 107 8.88 8.31 -7.80
C PRO A 107 10.23 8.05 -7.12
N LYS A 108 10.27 7.95 -5.79
CA LYS A 108 11.49 7.57 -5.07
C LYS A 108 11.89 6.13 -5.37
N ILE A 109 10.92 5.22 -5.47
CA ILE A 109 11.15 3.82 -5.87
C ILE A 109 11.72 3.76 -7.29
N GLU A 110 11.14 4.51 -8.24
CA GLU A 110 11.65 4.58 -9.62
C GLU A 110 13.09 5.12 -9.66
N ALA A 111 13.42 6.12 -8.84
CA ALA A 111 14.76 6.71 -8.79
C ALA A 111 15.86 5.75 -8.30
N VAL A 112 15.54 4.85 -7.36
CA VAL A 112 16.52 3.90 -6.79
C VAL A 112 16.63 2.59 -7.59
N THR A 113 15.72 2.36 -8.55
CA THR A 113 15.66 1.09 -9.30
C THR A 113 16.61 1.13 -10.51
N PRO A 114 17.59 0.21 -10.60
CA PRO A 114 18.48 0.13 -11.75
C PRO A 114 17.76 -0.20 -13.06
N LYS A 115 18.30 0.29 -14.19
CA LYS A 115 17.82 -0.08 -15.53
C LYS A 115 17.99 -1.60 -15.72
N GLY A 116 16.89 -2.31 -15.93
CA GLY A 116 16.86 -3.77 -16.09
C GLY A 116 16.13 -4.52 -14.96
N SER A 117 15.96 -3.91 -13.78
CA SER A 117 15.25 -4.52 -12.63
C SER A 117 13.82 -3.98 -12.42
N GLY A 118 13.21 -3.42 -13.47
CA GLY A 118 11.91 -2.75 -13.39
C GLY A 118 10.69 -3.65 -13.19
N GLY A 119 10.84 -4.97 -13.17
CA GLY A 119 9.72 -5.92 -13.11
C GLY A 119 8.77 -5.68 -11.91
N PRO A 120 9.27 -5.71 -10.67
CA PRO A 120 8.46 -5.42 -9.48
C PRO A 120 7.84 -4.02 -9.49
N VAL A 121 8.59 -3.01 -9.96
CA VAL A 121 8.12 -1.62 -10.05
C VAL A 121 6.95 -1.50 -11.02
N MET A 122 7.02 -2.14 -12.18
CA MET A 122 5.94 -2.15 -13.17
C MET A 122 4.68 -2.84 -12.66
N ARG A 123 4.82 -3.95 -11.92
CA ARG A 123 3.66 -4.63 -11.30
C ARG A 123 2.98 -3.73 -10.28
N LEU A 124 3.76 -3.10 -9.40
CA LEU A 124 3.25 -2.14 -8.43
C LEU A 124 2.55 -0.95 -9.13
N LYS A 125 3.15 -0.41 -10.19
CA LYS A 125 2.58 0.70 -10.97
C LYS A 125 1.20 0.36 -11.51
N SER A 126 1.10 -0.78 -12.21
CA SER A 126 -0.15 -1.26 -12.79
C SER A 126 -1.21 -1.49 -11.72
N TYR A 127 -0.84 -2.08 -10.58
CA TYR A 127 -1.75 -2.29 -9.46
C TYR A 127 -2.29 -0.97 -8.89
N LEU A 128 -1.41 0.01 -8.66
CA LEU A 128 -1.81 1.31 -8.11
C LEU A 128 -2.71 2.10 -9.06
N GLN A 129 -2.39 2.09 -10.36
CA GLN A 129 -3.23 2.73 -11.39
C GLN A 129 -4.63 2.12 -11.43
N GLN A 130 -4.72 0.79 -11.48
CA GLN A 130 -6.01 0.09 -11.47
C GLN A 130 -6.81 0.41 -10.21
N THR A 131 -6.17 0.35 -9.03
CA THR A 131 -6.83 0.62 -7.75
C THR A 131 -7.38 2.04 -7.69
N ARG A 132 -6.61 3.03 -8.17
CA ARG A 132 -7.02 4.43 -8.24
C ARG A 132 -8.20 4.64 -9.19
N GLU A 133 -8.15 4.05 -10.37
CA GLU A 133 -9.23 4.15 -11.35
C GLU A 133 -10.53 3.55 -10.84
N GLN A 134 -10.47 2.37 -10.20
CA GLN A 134 -11.64 1.73 -9.59
C GLN A 134 -12.27 2.62 -8.51
N PHE A 135 -11.44 3.30 -7.71
CA PHE A 135 -11.94 4.23 -6.72
C PHE A 135 -12.63 5.46 -7.33
N ILE A 136 -12.03 6.07 -8.36
CA ILE A 136 -12.64 7.20 -9.06
C ILE A 136 -14.00 6.80 -9.65
N ARG A 137 -14.07 5.62 -10.29
CA ARG A 137 -15.33 5.09 -10.81
C ARG A 137 -16.36 4.87 -9.71
N PHE A 138 -15.95 4.32 -8.57
CA PHE A 138 -16.82 4.16 -7.40
C PHE A 138 -17.36 5.51 -6.91
N LEU A 139 -16.51 6.52 -6.79
CA LEU A 139 -16.93 7.88 -6.40
C LEU A 139 -17.92 8.48 -7.41
N GLN A 140 -17.66 8.35 -8.70
CA GLN A 140 -18.57 8.83 -9.76
C GLN A 140 -19.93 8.15 -9.67
N LEU A 141 -19.98 6.84 -9.46
CA LEU A 141 -21.23 6.09 -9.29
C LEU A 141 -22.03 6.56 -8.07
N VAL A 142 -21.37 6.79 -6.94
CA VAL A 142 -22.01 7.32 -5.72
C VAL A 142 -22.52 8.74 -5.96
N SER A 143 -21.75 9.58 -6.66
CA SER A 143 -22.13 10.96 -7.02
C SER A 143 -23.38 10.99 -7.91
N THR A 144 -23.41 10.15 -8.96
CA THR A 144 -24.56 10.03 -9.88
C THR A 144 -25.80 9.49 -9.17
N ARG A 145 -25.65 8.49 -8.29
CA ARG A 145 -26.78 7.95 -7.51
C ARG A 145 -27.34 8.93 -6.48
N LEU A 146 -26.51 9.83 -5.95
CA LEU A 146 -26.92 10.84 -4.98
C LEU A 146 -27.31 12.18 -5.63
N GLY A 147 -27.27 12.30 -6.96
CA GLY A 147 -27.57 13.54 -7.67
C GLY A 147 -26.59 14.69 -7.38
N LEU A 148 -25.42 14.39 -6.81
CA LEU A 148 -24.37 15.37 -6.56
C LEU A 148 -23.50 15.47 -7.81
N LEU A 149 -23.43 16.63 -8.44
CA LEU A 149 -22.47 16.90 -9.53
C LEU A 149 -21.09 17.16 -8.94
N VAL A 150 -20.31 16.12 -8.67
CA VAL A 150 -18.86 16.28 -8.43
C VAL A 150 -18.13 15.97 -9.72
N GLY A 151 -17.76 17.01 -10.46
CA GLY A 151 -17.00 16.90 -11.70
C GLY A 151 -15.56 16.44 -11.42
N PHE A 152 -15.28 15.15 -11.65
CA PHE A 152 -13.92 14.61 -11.65
C PHE A 152 -13.44 14.48 -13.09
N HIS A 153 -12.73 15.50 -13.58
CA HIS A 153 -12.02 15.43 -14.86
C HIS A 153 -10.72 14.63 -14.70
N THR A 154 -10.64 13.47 -15.34
CA THR A 154 -9.35 12.86 -15.70
C THR A 154 -8.73 13.72 -16.80
N THR A 155 -7.88 14.67 -16.42
CA THR A 155 -7.06 15.42 -17.39
C THR A 155 -5.70 14.77 -17.44
N ASP A 156 -5.45 14.07 -18.55
CA ASP A 156 -4.09 13.81 -18.99
C ASP A 156 -3.54 15.11 -19.62
N GLN A 157 -2.36 15.48 -19.14
CA GLN A 157 -1.43 16.52 -19.59
C GLN A 157 -1.87 18.00 -19.72
N GLN A 158 -1.09 18.82 -18.99
CA GLN A 158 -0.83 20.26 -19.10
C GLN A 158 -1.80 21.27 -18.45
N GLY A 159 -1.31 21.90 -17.37
CA GLY A 159 -1.61 23.29 -17.04
C GLY A 159 -2.87 23.58 -16.22
N GLY A 160 -2.83 23.35 -14.90
CA GLY A 160 -3.83 23.90 -13.98
C GLY A 160 -3.90 23.21 -12.63
N LYS A 161 -3.04 23.63 -11.69
CA LYS A 161 -3.05 23.13 -10.30
C LYS A 161 -4.32 23.57 -9.57
N ARG A 162 -5.41 22.79 -9.67
CA ARG A 162 -6.45 22.77 -8.63
C ARG A 162 -6.14 21.61 -7.71
N ASN A 163 -5.63 21.94 -6.53
CA ASN A 163 -5.17 20.98 -5.54
C ASN A 163 -6.36 20.23 -4.92
N PHE A 164 -6.69 19.06 -5.48
CA PHE A 164 -7.58 18.08 -4.84
C PHE A 164 -7.14 17.74 -3.40
N LEU A 165 -5.82 17.83 -3.14
CA LEU A 165 -5.21 17.74 -1.81
C LEU A 165 -5.75 18.78 -0.80
N GLN A 166 -6.17 19.98 -1.23
CA GLN A 166 -6.65 21.03 -0.31
C GLN A 166 -8.07 20.78 0.21
N GLU A 167 -8.96 20.18 -0.57
CA GLU A 167 -10.32 19.84 -0.10
C GLU A 167 -10.31 18.59 0.78
N PHE A 168 -9.46 17.62 0.47
CA PHE A 168 -9.35 16.37 1.21
C PHE A 168 -8.61 16.52 2.57
N ASN A 169 -7.77 17.56 2.71
CA ASN A 169 -7.06 17.91 3.95
C ASN A 169 -7.92 18.54 5.05
N ARG A 170 -9.19 18.90 4.80
CA ARG A 170 -10.07 19.50 5.82
C ARG A 170 -10.66 18.52 6.83
N CYS A 171 -10.52 17.21 6.61
CA CYS A 171 -11.07 16.19 7.53
C CYS A 171 -9.97 15.68 8.48
N SER A 172 -9.91 16.29 9.65
CA SER A 172 -9.06 15.89 10.78
C SER A 172 -9.50 14.56 11.40
N PHE A 173 -8.53 13.77 11.89
CA PHE A 173 -8.79 12.67 12.81
C PHE A 173 -9.13 13.22 14.20
N PRO A 174 -10.07 12.62 14.95
CA PRO A 174 -10.07 12.73 16.40
C PRO A 174 -8.94 11.86 16.92
N THR A 175 -7.86 12.47 17.40
CA THR A 175 -6.70 11.81 18.01
C THR A 175 -6.94 11.37 19.46
N SER A 176 -8.17 11.48 19.98
CA SER A 176 -8.44 11.46 21.42
C SER A 176 -8.96 10.14 21.99
N SER A 177 -8.85 8.99 21.31
CA SER A 177 -9.38 7.73 21.87
C SER A 177 -8.50 6.50 21.76
N TRP A 178 -7.20 6.64 21.42
CA TRP A 178 -6.31 5.49 21.31
C TRP A 178 -4.95 5.80 21.92
N THR A 179 -4.95 5.99 23.24
CA THR A 179 -3.77 5.69 24.07
C THR A 179 -3.96 4.29 24.63
N LEU A 180 -2.86 3.54 24.67
CA LEU A 180 -2.72 2.13 25.04
C LEU A 180 -3.56 1.69 26.25
#